data_AF-A0A9C9K2I1-F1
#
_entry.id   AF-A0A9C9K2I1-F1
#
_cell.length_a   1.000
_cell.length_b   1.000
_cell.length_c   1.000
_cell.angle_alpha   90.00
_cell.angle_beta   90.00
_cell.angle_gamma   90.00
#
_symmetry.space_group_name_H-M   'P 1'
#
loop_
_entity.id
_entity.type
_entity.pdbx_description
1 polymer ?
#
loop_
_entity_poly.entity_id
_entity_poly.type
_entity_poly.pdbx_seq_one_letter_code
_entity_poly.pdbx_strand_id
1 'polypeptide(L)'
;MPEITIEPKERASETKPIAESPIGDLRQAIDALRGACSKLQVSVQDINSDLEVTNQRLASAVRRYAETSVFLENILSCIPCGVIAVDQRGRIALMNKVAESLTGYSAHDITGKHYSQTMGRGVPERLTPLYTLATG
;
A
#
# COMPACT_ATOMS: atom_id res chain seq x y z
N MET A 1 -13.16 -101.21 25.88
CA MET A 1 -14.39 -100.61 25.31
C MET A 1 -15.20 -100.01 26.45
N PRO A 2 -15.80 -98.82 26.31
CA PRO A 2 -16.38 -98.27 25.08
C PRO A 2 -15.59 -97.14 24.41
N GLU A 3 -15.82 -97.03 23.10
CA GLU A 3 -15.43 -95.93 22.20
C GLU A 3 -16.36 -94.74 22.36
N ILE A 4 -15.83 -93.52 22.27
CA ILE A 4 -16.55 -92.37 21.73
C ILE A 4 -15.57 -91.59 20.84
N THR A 5 -15.71 -91.81 19.54
CA THR A 5 -15.15 -90.99 18.46
C THR A 5 -16.06 -89.79 18.25
N ILE A 6 -15.53 -88.55 18.31
CA ILE A 6 -16.11 -87.40 17.61
C ILE A 6 -14.98 -86.54 17.04
N GLU A 7 -15.08 -86.34 15.72
CA GLU A 7 -14.23 -85.61 14.77
C GLU A 7 -14.03 -84.09 15.02
N PRO A 8 -13.06 -83.45 14.34
CA PRO A 8 -12.46 -82.18 14.75
C PRO A 8 -13.30 -80.99 14.28
N LYS A 9 -13.38 -79.94 15.11
CA LYS A 9 -13.85 -78.62 14.68
C LYS A 9 -12.77 -77.58 14.85
N GLU A 10 -12.21 -77.20 13.71
CA GLU A 10 -11.68 -75.88 13.44
C GLU A 10 -12.47 -74.81 14.20
N ARG A 11 -11.77 -74.06 15.04
CA ARG A 11 -12.12 -72.67 15.26
C ARG A 11 -10.83 -71.88 15.31
N ALA A 12 -10.48 -71.39 14.13
CA ALA A 12 -9.70 -70.18 13.96
C ALA A 12 -10.27 -69.12 14.91
N SER A 13 -9.59 -68.85 16.01
CA SER A 13 -9.80 -67.64 16.78
C SER A 13 -9.12 -66.50 16.03
N GLU A 14 -9.86 -65.97 15.06
CA GLU A 14 -9.90 -64.57 14.65
C GLU A 14 -8.78 -63.71 15.23
N THR A 15 -7.63 -63.68 14.55
CA THR A 15 -6.76 -62.51 14.55
C THR A 15 -7.50 -61.39 13.84
N LYS A 16 -8.35 -60.68 14.61
CA LYS A 16 -8.95 -59.41 14.21
C LYS A 16 -7.84 -58.50 13.66
N PRO A 17 -8.01 -57.86 12.49
CA PRO A 17 -6.93 -57.08 11.89
C PRO A 17 -6.56 -55.94 12.83
N ILE A 18 -5.28 -55.88 13.20
CA ILE A 18 -4.67 -54.70 13.81
C ILE A 18 -4.58 -53.67 12.67
N ALA A 19 -5.65 -52.92 12.42
CA ALA A 19 -5.67 -51.93 11.36
C ALA A 19 -6.42 -50.69 11.83
N GLU A 20 -5.72 -49.91 12.66
CA GLU A 20 -5.75 -48.43 12.76
C GLU A 20 -5.01 -48.07 14.07
N SER A 21 -3.70 -47.87 13.96
CA SER A 21 -2.86 -47.58 15.13
C SER A 21 -2.94 -46.08 15.45
N PRO A 22 -3.39 -45.67 16.66
CA PRO A 22 -3.47 -44.26 17.09
C PRO A 22 -2.15 -43.50 16.95
N ILE A 23 -1.03 -44.23 16.95
CA ILE A 23 0.32 -43.71 16.80
C ILE A 23 0.59 -43.25 15.35
N GLY A 24 -0.03 -43.90 14.37
CA GLY A 24 0.04 -43.52 12.96
C GLY A 24 -0.60 -42.16 12.71
N ASP A 25 -1.81 -41.95 13.24
CA ASP A 25 -2.56 -40.69 13.13
C ASP A 25 -1.83 -39.53 13.82
N LEU A 26 -1.27 -39.78 15.01
CA LEU A 26 -0.47 -38.77 15.72
C LEU A 26 0.81 -38.40 14.95
N ARG A 27 1.50 -39.39 14.37
CA ARG A 27 2.70 -39.14 13.56
C ARG A 27 2.36 -38.33 12.31
N GLN A 28 1.27 -38.64 11.64
CA GLN A 28 0.77 -37.88 10.50
C GLN A 28 0.41 -36.45 10.89
N ALA A 29 -0.24 -36.24 12.05
CA ALA A 29 -0.56 -34.92 12.56
C ALA A 29 0.69 -34.08 12.89
N ILE A 30 1.73 -34.69 13.48
CA ILE A 30 3.00 -34.04 13.76
C ILE A 30 3.72 -33.62 12.47
N ASP A 31 3.77 -34.51 11.48
CA ASP A 31 4.39 -34.20 10.18
C ASP A 31 3.61 -33.11 9.44
N ALA A 32 2.28 -33.14 9.50
CA ALA A 32 1.41 -32.09 8.94
C ALA A 32 1.64 -30.73 9.63
N LEU A 33 1.70 -30.70 10.96
CA LEU A 33 1.98 -29.49 11.73
C LEU A 33 3.37 -28.92 11.43
N ARG A 34 4.40 -29.78 11.36
CA ARG A 34 5.76 -29.39 10.98
C ARG A 34 5.77 -28.78 9.57
N GLY A 35 5.04 -29.38 8.62
CA GLY A 35 4.86 -28.84 7.28
C GLY A 35 4.17 -27.48 7.27
N ALA A 36 3.12 -27.31 8.06
CA ALA A 36 2.41 -26.03 8.19
C ALA A 36 3.29 -24.94 8.82
N CYS A 37 4.02 -25.24 9.90
CA CYS A 37 4.95 -24.30 10.53
C CYS A 37 6.08 -23.89 9.58
N SER A 38 6.65 -24.83 8.82
CA SER A 38 7.68 -24.52 7.82
C SER A 38 7.15 -23.57 6.74
N LYS A 39 5.95 -23.81 6.22
CA LYS A 39 5.29 -22.93 5.24
C LYS A 39 5.04 -21.52 5.81
N LEU A 40 4.57 -21.42 7.04
CA LEU A 40 4.37 -20.14 7.72
C LEU A 40 5.70 -19.40 7.89
N GLN A 41 6.74 -20.10 8.30
CA GLN A 41 8.07 -19.52 8.51
C GLN A 41 8.64 -18.92 7.22
N VAL A 42 8.51 -19.63 6.09
CA VAL A 42 8.89 -19.12 4.77
C VAL A 42 8.06 -17.89 4.42
N SER A 43 6.73 -17.96 4.56
CA SER A 43 5.86 -16.83 4.23
C SER A 43 6.16 -15.58 5.07
N VAL A 44 6.47 -15.74 6.36
CA VAL A 44 6.87 -14.62 7.23
C VAL A 44 8.20 -14.02 6.77
N GLN A 45 9.16 -14.86 6.36
CA GLN A 45 10.43 -14.37 5.80
C GLN A 45 10.24 -13.59 4.51
N ASP A 46 9.40 -14.10 3.60
CA ASP A 46 9.08 -13.43 2.33
C ASP A 46 8.43 -12.06 2.57
N ILE A 47 7.39 -12.02 3.41
CA ILE A 47 6.68 -10.77 3.75
C ILE A 47 7.63 -9.75 4.39
N ASN A 48 8.50 -10.20 5.31
CA ASN A 48 9.46 -9.30 5.93
C ASN A 48 10.46 -8.72 4.91
N SER A 49 10.91 -9.54 3.95
CA SER A 49 11.80 -9.06 2.88
C SER A 49 11.08 -8.07 1.96
N ASP A 50 9.83 -8.35 1.60
CA ASP A 50 9.02 -7.45 0.75
C ASP A 50 8.74 -6.13 1.47
N LEU A 51 8.46 -6.18 2.77
CA LEU A 51 8.26 -5.01 3.61
C LEU A 51 9.53 -4.15 3.67
N GLU A 52 10.70 -4.77 3.85
CA GLU A 52 11.99 -4.08 3.86
C GLU A 52 12.25 -3.36 2.52
N VAL A 53 12.06 -4.05 1.40
CA VAL A 53 12.20 -3.46 0.06
C VAL A 53 11.22 -2.31 -0.14
N THR A 54 9.96 -2.48 0.29
CA THR A 54 8.94 -1.44 0.16
C THR A 54 9.24 -0.22 1.02
N ASN A 55 9.69 -0.42 2.25
CA ASN A 55 10.12 0.66 3.15
C ASN A 55 11.29 1.45 2.56
N GLN A 56 12.29 0.77 2.01
CA GLN A 56 13.44 1.42 1.36
C GLN A 56 13.02 2.24 0.13
N ARG A 57 12.11 1.70 -0.70
CA ARG A 57 11.54 2.42 -1.85
C ARG A 57 10.76 3.66 -1.41
N LEU A 58 9.93 3.53 -0.37
CA LEU A 58 9.16 4.64 0.18
C LEU A 58 10.08 5.73 0.75
N ALA A 59 11.08 5.35 1.54
CA ALA A 59 12.06 6.29 2.10
C ALA A 59 12.80 7.07 0.99
N SER A 60 13.18 6.38 -0.08
CA SER A 60 13.82 7.00 -1.24
C SER A 60 12.88 7.97 -1.98
N ALA A 61 11.61 7.61 -2.14
CA ALA A 61 10.61 8.49 -2.75
C ALA A 61 10.35 9.75 -1.92
N VAL A 62 10.24 9.61 -0.59
CA VAL A 62 10.05 10.74 0.34
C VAL A 62 11.24 11.71 0.26
N ARG A 63 12.48 11.19 0.23
CA ARG A 63 13.67 12.04 0.09
C ARG A 63 13.66 12.83 -1.22
N ARG A 64 13.41 12.15 -2.34
CA ARG A 64 13.34 12.81 -3.66
C ARG A 64 12.26 13.90 -3.72
N TYR A 65 11.11 13.65 -3.10
CA TYR A 65 10.03 14.63 -3.02
C TYR A 65 10.45 15.85 -2.19
N ALA A 66 11.07 15.63 -1.04
CA ALA A 66 11.57 16.71 -0.18
C ALA A 66 12.64 17.55 -0.89
N GLU A 67 13.62 16.92 -1.54
CA GLU A 67 14.67 17.60 -2.31
C GLU A 67 14.08 18.46 -3.44
N THR A 68 13.13 17.90 -4.19
CA THR A 68 12.45 18.62 -5.28
C THR A 68 11.63 19.80 -4.74
N SER A 69 10.94 19.61 -3.62
CA SER A 69 10.11 20.66 -2.99
C SER A 69 10.98 21.83 -2.53
N VAL A 70 12.07 21.55 -1.81
CA VAL A 70 13.03 22.58 -1.36
C VAL A 70 13.65 23.31 -2.54
N PHE A 71 14.02 22.59 -3.62
CA PHE A 71 14.57 23.20 -4.82
C PHE A 71 13.58 24.16 -5.48
N LEU A 72 12.31 23.76 -5.64
CA LEU A 72 11.26 24.60 -6.21
C LEU A 72 10.97 25.82 -5.33
N GLU A 73 10.90 25.65 -4.01
CA GLU A 73 10.73 26.76 -3.07
C GLU A 73 11.88 27.77 -3.19
N ASN A 74 13.13 27.30 -3.26
CA ASN A 74 14.29 28.16 -3.45
C ASN A 74 14.20 28.94 -4.76
N ILE A 75 13.85 28.30 -5.88
CA ILE A 75 13.66 29.00 -7.16
C ILE A 75 12.59 30.09 -7.03
N LEU A 76 11.42 29.75 -6.48
CA LEU A 76 10.30 30.68 -6.34
C LEU A 76 10.60 31.84 -5.39
N SER A 77 11.51 31.64 -4.42
CA SER A 77 11.96 32.67 -3.50
C SER A 77 12.97 33.65 -4.12
N CYS A 78 13.79 33.18 -5.07
CA CYS A 78 14.77 34.01 -5.77
C CYS A 78 14.15 34.89 -6.86
N ILE A 79 12.94 34.56 -7.31
CA ILE A 79 12.22 35.31 -8.34
C ILE A 79 11.62 36.58 -7.73
N PRO A 80 12.01 37.79 -8.19
CA PRO A 80 11.50 39.06 -7.68
C PRO A 80 10.13 39.42 -8.28
N CYS A 81 9.31 38.43 -8.64
CA CYS A 81 7.96 38.63 -9.16
C CYS A 81 6.95 37.70 -8.46
N GLY A 82 5.70 38.15 -8.42
CA GLY A 82 4.61 37.34 -7.91
C GLY A 82 4.29 36.21 -8.89
N VAL A 83 4.35 34.97 -8.41
CA VAL A 83 4.02 33.77 -9.18
C VAL A 83 2.76 33.15 -8.62
N ILE A 84 1.77 32.94 -9.49
CA ILE A 84 0.53 32.22 -9.20
C ILE A 84 0.35 31.16 -10.30
N ALA A 85 0.16 29.91 -9.90
CA ALA A 85 -0.17 28.82 -10.82
C ALA A 85 -1.61 28.36 -10.60
N VAL A 86 -2.29 28.00 -11.68
CA VAL A 86 -3.63 27.40 -11.66
C VAL A 86 -3.59 26.01 -12.30
N ASP A 87 -4.45 25.11 -11.82
CA ASP A 87 -4.67 23.81 -12.45
C ASP A 87 -5.53 23.92 -13.72
N GLN A 88 -5.71 22.80 -14.43
CA GLN A 88 -6.53 22.72 -15.65
C GLN A 88 -8.00 23.11 -15.44
N ARG A 89 -8.47 23.14 -14.18
CA ARG A 89 -9.84 23.52 -13.80
C ARG A 89 -9.91 24.97 -13.32
N GLY A 90 -8.83 25.75 -13.49
CA GLY A 90 -8.76 27.15 -13.08
C GLY A 90 -8.63 27.37 -11.58
N ARG A 91 -8.29 26.34 -10.79
CA ARG A 91 -8.09 26.46 -9.33
C ARG A 91 -6.65 26.79 -9.02
N ILE A 92 -6.44 27.67 -8.04
CA ILE A 92 -5.10 28.08 -7.63
C ILE A 92 -4.37 26.88 -7.03
N ALA A 93 -3.24 26.51 -7.63
CA ALA A 93 -2.43 25.37 -7.24
C ALA A 93 -1.17 25.80 -6.46
N LEU A 94 -0.63 26.98 -6.77
CA LEU A 94 0.57 27.50 -6.11
C LEU A 94 0.55 29.02 -6.09
N MET A 95 1.12 29.60 -5.04
CA MET A 95 1.37 31.03 -4.92
C MET A 95 2.64 31.29 -4.11
N ASN A 96 3.60 32.04 -4.66
CA ASN A 96 4.85 32.34 -3.96
C ASN A 96 4.70 33.50 -2.95
N LYS A 97 5.69 33.65 -2.05
CA LYS A 97 5.70 34.69 -1.00
C LYS A 97 5.61 36.12 -1.56
N VAL A 98 6.20 36.36 -2.72
CA VAL A 98 6.12 37.66 -3.39
C VAL A 98 4.69 37.95 -3.84
N ALA A 99 3.99 36.98 -4.43
CA ALA A 99 2.58 37.13 -4.79
C ALA A 99 1.69 37.34 -3.56
N GLU A 100 1.97 36.69 -2.43
CA GLU A 100 1.25 36.96 -1.17
C GLU A 100 1.41 38.40 -0.74
N SER A 101 2.64 38.91 -0.81
CA SER A 101 2.95 40.29 -0.44
C SER A 101 2.31 41.31 -1.40
N LEU A 102 2.25 41.02 -2.70
CA LEU A 102 1.70 41.92 -3.72
C LEU A 102 0.17 41.95 -3.74
N THR A 103 -0.46 40.81 -3.49
CA THR A 103 -1.93 40.66 -3.62
C THR A 103 -2.66 40.79 -2.28
N GLY A 104 -1.96 40.62 -1.15
CA GLY A 104 -2.54 40.59 0.19
C GLY A 104 -3.24 39.28 0.55
N TYR A 105 -3.27 38.29 -0.34
CA TYR A 105 -3.82 36.96 -0.06
C TYR A 105 -2.74 36.01 0.43
N SER A 106 -3.05 35.19 1.44
CA SER A 106 -2.20 34.03 1.76
C SER A 106 -2.51 32.88 0.80
N ALA A 107 -1.45 32.19 0.36
CA ALA A 107 -1.53 30.94 -0.39
C ALA A 107 -2.42 29.92 0.34
N HIS A 108 -2.31 29.83 1.68
CA HIS A 108 -3.11 28.92 2.49
C HIS A 108 -4.62 29.17 2.33
N ASP A 109 -5.03 30.43 2.20
CA ASP A 109 -6.44 30.80 2.19
C ASP A 109 -7.09 30.64 0.81
N ILE A 110 -6.29 30.66 -0.26
CA ILE A 110 -6.81 30.67 -1.62
C ILE A 110 -6.46 29.42 -2.44
N THR A 111 -5.52 28.59 -1.98
CA THR A 111 -5.18 27.31 -2.64
C THR A 111 -6.43 26.43 -2.75
N GLY A 112 -6.63 25.83 -3.93
CA GLY A 112 -7.80 25.00 -4.27
C GLY A 112 -9.07 25.77 -4.63
N LYS A 113 -9.12 27.09 -4.38
CA LYS A 113 -10.24 27.96 -4.81
C LYS A 113 -10.09 28.32 -6.28
N HIS A 114 -11.22 28.53 -6.95
CA HIS A 114 -11.22 28.95 -8.36
C HIS A 114 -10.71 30.39 -8.49
N TYR A 115 -9.82 30.65 -9.45
CA TYR A 115 -9.16 31.94 -9.63
C TYR A 115 -10.16 33.12 -9.74
N SER A 116 -11.25 32.94 -10.50
CA SER A 116 -12.26 33.98 -10.69
C SER A 116 -13.03 34.36 -9.41
N GLN A 117 -13.08 33.47 -8.42
CA GLN A 117 -13.78 33.71 -7.16
C GLN A 117 -12.95 34.51 -6.15
N THR A 118 -11.63 34.52 -6.32
CA THR A 118 -10.69 35.18 -5.41
C THR A 118 -10.10 36.43 -6.04
N MET A 119 -9.26 36.28 -7.07
CA MET A 119 -8.44 37.37 -7.63
C MET A 119 -8.90 37.83 -9.02
N GLY A 120 -9.76 37.06 -9.71
CA GLY A 120 -10.22 37.39 -11.06
C GLY A 120 -11.38 38.39 -11.15
N ARG A 121 -11.87 38.96 -10.03
CA ARG A 121 -12.99 39.92 -10.07
C ARG A 121 -12.54 41.24 -10.67
N GLY A 122 -13.21 41.67 -11.75
CA GLY A 122 -12.92 42.94 -12.42
C GLY A 122 -11.71 42.90 -13.35
N VAL A 123 -11.08 41.73 -13.54
CA VAL A 123 -9.97 41.53 -14.48
C VAL A 123 -10.53 40.94 -15.78
N PRO A 124 -10.25 41.54 -16.95
CA PRO A 124 -10.64 40.96 -18.23
C PRO A 124 -10.07 39.55 -18.39
N GLU A 125 -10.88 38.60 -18.85
CA GLU A 125 -10.51 37.17 -18.92
C GLU A 125 -9.18 36.94 -19.65
N ARG A 126 -8.94 37.66 -20.75
CA ARG A 126 -7.69 37.63 -21.54
C ARG A 126 -6.40 37.95 -20.78
N LEU A 127 -6.50 38.58 -19.62
CA LEU A 127 -5.39 38.93 -18.73
C LEU A 127 -5.30 38.00 -17.51
N THR A 128 -6.13 36.97 -17.47
CA THR A 128 -6.15 35.99 -16.39
C THR A 128 -5.44 34.71 -16.83
N PRO A 129 -4.93 33.91 -15.87
CA PRO A 129 -4.40 32.58 -16.16
C PRO A 129 -5.42 31.65 -16.85
N LEU A 130 -6.73 31.94 -16.70
CA LEU A 130 -7.80 31.14 -17.32
C LEU A 130 -7.81 31.27 -18.84
N TYR A 131 -7.42 32.42 -19.39
CA TYR A 131 -7.31 32.58 -20.83
C TYR A 131 -6.19 31.73 -21.41
N THR A 132 -5.02 31.70 -20.75
CA THR A 132 -3.91 30.82 -21.17
C THR A 132 -4.31 29.34 -21.12
N LEU A 133 -5.17 28.93 -20.18
CA LEU A 133 -5.72 27.57 -20.17
C LEU A 133 -6.72 27.31 -21.31
N ALA A 134 -7.52 28.32 -21.67
CA ALA A 134 -8.54 28.21 -22.70
C ALA A 134 -7.99 28.30 -24.13
N THR A 135 -6.87 29.00 -24.31
CA THR A 135 -6.26 29.26 -25.64
C THR A 135 -4.94 28.53 -25.86
N GLY A 136 -4.65 27.51 -25.05
CA GLY A 136 -3.39 26.75 -25.07
C GLY A 136 -2.92 26.36 -26.46
#